data_AF-A0A5C7V1U8-F1
#
_entry.id   AF-A0A5C7V1U8-F1
#
_cell.length_a   1.000
_cell.length_b   1.000
_cell.length_c   1.000
_cell.angle_alpha   90.00
_cell.angle_beta   90.00
_cell.angle_gamma   90.00
#
_symmetry.space_group_name_H-M   'P 1'
#
loop_
_entity.id
_entity.type
_entity.pdbx_description
1 polymer ?
#
loop_
_entity_poly.entity_id
_entity_poly.type
_entity_poly.pdbx_seq_one_letter_code
_entity_poly.pdbx_strand_id
1 'polypeptide(L)' 'MTIKSDKWIRRMALEHGMIEPFEPDQIRHKDDQRIV' A
#
# COMPACT_ATOMS: atom_id res chain seq x y z
N MET A 1 -14.39 4.37 -15.02
CA MET A 1 -13.62 3.49 -14.10
C MET A 1 -13.49 4.20 -12.76
N THR A 2 -13.87 3.54 -11.66
CA THR A 2 -13.83 4.13 -10.32
C THR A 2 -12.50 3.80 -9.64
N ILE A 3 -11.77 4.84 -9.22
CA ILE A 3 -10.58 4.69 -8.38
C ILE A 3 -11.03 4.13 -7.03
N LYS A 4 -10.40 3.04 -6.58
CA LYS A 4 -10.69 2.43 -5.27
C LYS A 4 -10.00 3.22 -4.17
N SER A 5 -10.63 3.27 -2.99
CA SER A 5 -10.04 3.93 -1.84
C SER A 5 -8.83 3.16 -1.31
N ASP A 6 -7.87 3.88 -0.72
CA ASP A 6 -6.69 3.29 -0.07
C ASP A 6 -7.06 2.19 0.93
N LYS A 7 -8.12 2.42 1.72
CA LYS A 7 -8.65 1.44 2.67
C LYS A 7 -9.08 0.13 1.99
N TRP A 8 -9.70 0.22 0.82
CA TRP A 8 -10.12 -0.97 0.07
C TRP A 8 -8.90 -1.73 -0.45
N ILE A 9 -7.93 -1.02 -1.04
CA ILE A 9 -6.70 -1.60 -1.59
C ILE A 9 -5.91 -2.32 -0.49
N ARG A 10 -5.74 -1.67 0.67
CA ARG A 10 -5.07 -2.24 1.84
C ARG A 10 -5.73 -3.53 2.32
N ARG A 11 -7.06 -3.52 2.44
CA ARG A 11 -7.81 -4.71 2.87
C ARG A 11 -7.65 -5.87 1.90
N MET A 12 -7.76 -5.61 0.60
CA MET A 12 -7.61 -6.65 -0.42
C MET A 12 -6.19 -7.20 -0.53
N ALA A 13 -5.18 -6.33 -0.37
CA ALA A 13 -3.79 -6.76 -0.34
C ALA A 13 -3.51 -7.66 0.86
N LEU A 14 -4.01 -7.30 2.05
CA LEU A 14 -3.80 -8.08 3.28
C LEU A 14 -4.62 -9.38 3.34
N GLU A 15 -5.90 -9.34 2.96
CA GLU A 15 -6.82 -10.48 3.14
C GLU A 15 -6.81 -11.44 1.95
N HIS A 16 -6.54 -10.94 0.74
CA HIS A 16 -6.65 -11.73 -0.49
C HIS A 16 -5.33 -11.88 -1.25
N GLY A 17 -4.20 -11.38 -0.71
CA GLY A 17 -2.89 -11.50 -1.35
C GLY A 17 -2.83 -10.81 -2.72
N MET A 18 -3.65 -9.78 -2.92
CA MET A 18 -3.76 -9.12 -4.23
C MET A 18 -2.46 -8.40 -4.64
N ILE A 19 -1.59 -8.09 -3.68
CA ILE A 19 -0.29 -7.44 -3.86
C ILE A 19 0.70 -8.19 -2.95
N GLU A 20 1.80 -8.68 -3.50
CA GLU A 20 2.88 -9.31 -2.72
C GLU A 20 4.26 -8.87 -3.25
N PRO A 21 5.21 -8.51 -2.36
CA PRO A 21 5.03 -8.26 -0.92
C PRO A 21 4.20 -7.00 -0.65
N PHE A 22 3.29 -7.04 0.32
CA PHE A 22 2.51 -5.86 0.72
C PHE A 22 2.91 -5.40 2.13
N GLU A 23 3.53 -4.24 2.19
CA GLU A 23 3.83 -3.56 3.45
C GLU A 23 2.92 -2.32 3.55
N PRO A 24 1.95 -2.27 4.48
CA PRO A 24 0.98 -1.16 4.56
C PRO A 24 1.65 0.19 4.85
N ASP A 25 2.84 0.17 5.46
CA ASP A 25 3.67 1.33 5.71
C ASP A 25 4.79 1.48 4.68
N GLN A 26 4.54 1.08 3.41
CA GLN A 26 5.49 1.22 2.30
C GLN A 26 5.84 2.70 2.07
N ILE A 27 6.80 3.10 2.88
CA ILE A 27 7.77 4.15 2.75
C ILE A 27 7.28 5.58 3.06
N ARG A 28 7.37 5.94 4.34
CA ARG A 28 7.65 7.34 4.73
C ARG A 28 9.12 7.73 4.45
N HIS A 29 10.04 6.77 4.31
CA HIS A 29 11.49 6.99 4.13
C HIS A 29 12.13 6.00 3.14
N LYS A 30 12.47 6.44 1.92
CA LYS A 30 13.24 5.63 0.95
C LYS A 30 14.65 6.18 0.93
N ASP A 31 15.66 5.33 1.14
CA ASP A 31 17.07 5.75 1.05
C ASP A 31 17.37 7.01 1.89
N ASP A 32 16.87 7.02 3.14
CA ASP A 32 16.97 8.13 4.11
C ASP A 32 16.28 9.44 3.69
N GLN A 33 15.52 9.43 2.59
CA GLN A 33 14.73 10.56 2.11
C GLN A 33 13.26 10.36 2.41
N ARG A 34 12.66 11.37 3.04
CA ARG A 34 11.23 11.41 3.29
C ARG A 34 10.48 11.65 1.98
N ILE A 35 9.66 10.69 1.55
CA ILE A 35 8.90 10.77 0.28
C ILE A 35 7.66 11.67 0.41
N VAL A 36 7.16 11.93 1.63
CA VAL A 36 5.95 12.75 1.88
C VAL A 36 6.12 13.77 3.00
#